data_AF-A0A6P6AXQ0-F1
#
_entry.id   AF-A0A6P6AXQ0-F1
#
_cell.length_a   1.000
_cell.length_b   1.000
_cell.length_c   1.000
_cell.angle_alpha   90.00
_cell.angle_beta   90.00
_cell.angle_gamma   90.00
#
_symmetry.space_group_name_H-M   'P 1'
#
loop_
_entity.id
_entity.type
_entity.pdbx_description
1 polymer ?
#
loop_
_entity_poly.entity_id
_entity_poly.type
_entity_poly.pdbx_seq_one_letter_code
_entity_poly.pdbx_strand_id
1 'polypeptide(L)'
;MLTCWLLGIMEGSFLEEFFGDSVNVNGFKVLKKNAPMIQEIFSKHPNIASGLRVHFLTSINVFMNTLAVVCKTATKEKVTWEEIELMEKGIVVLELAGFEISWLKLIVVQHREEVERNEKIESMEAQLKVLKENQNKLIEEHKSKRQTPIRELFTK
;
A
#
# COMPACT_ATOMS: atom_id res chain seq x y z
N MET A 1 -7.48 2.52 -29.82
CA MET A 1 -8.20 2.55 -28.53
C MET A 1 -7.25 2.13 -27.41
N LEU A 2 -6.35 3.03 -26.97
CA LEU A 2 -5.50 2.83 -25.77
C LEU A 2 -5.14 4.16 -25.08
N THR A 3 -5.84 5.25 -25.39
CA THR A 3 -5.48 6.61 -24.91
C THR A 3 -6.32 7.11 -23.74
N CYS A 4 -7.24 6.32 -23.18
CA CYS A 4 -8.19 6.83 -22.17
C CYS A 4 -7.81 6.67 -20.70
N TRP A 5 -6.71 5.97 -20.35
CA TRP A 5 -6.32 5.82 -18.94
C TRP A 5 -5.18 6.75 -18.49
N LEU A 6 -4.51 7.47 -19.41
CA LEU A 6 -3.49 8.47 -19.06
C LEU A 6 -4.05 9.88 -18.85
N LEU A 7 -5.29 10.16 -19.29
CA LEU A 7 -5.92 11.49 -19.21
C LEU A 7 -6.72 11.73 -17.92
N GLY A 8 -7.03 10.69 -17.14
CA GLY A 8 -7.86 10.79 -15.93
C GLY A 8 -7.15 11.29 -14.67
N ILE A 9 -5.81 11.44 -14.71
CA ILE A 9 -4.98 12.04 -13.63
C ILE A 9 -4.23 13.25 -14.20
N MET A 10 -4.88 14.06 -15.06
CA MET A 10 -4.31 15.32 -15.52
C MET A 10 -4.95 16.50 -14.76
N GLU A 11 -4.85 16.47 -13.44
CA GLU A 11 -4.81 17.72 -12.67
C GLU A 11 -3.43 18.36 -12.89
N GLY A 12 -3.40 19.69 -13.00
CA GLY A 12 -2.23 20.47 -13.45
C GLY A 12 -0.94 20.28 -12.64
N SER A 13 -0.98 19.57 -11.51
CA SER A 13 0.17 19.17 -10.69
C SER A 13 1.00 18.03 -11.30
N PHE A 14 0.44 17.17 -12.16
CA PHE A 14 1.15 16.02 -12.75
C PHE A 14 2.09 16.42 -13.90
N LEU A 15 1.81 17.52 -14.61
CA LEU A 15 2.66 18.00 -15.71
C LEU A 15 3.95 18.70 -15.23
N GLU A 16 3.91 19.41 -14.10
CA GLU A 16 5.14 19.90 -13.44
C GLU A 16 6.06 18.74 -13.02
N GLU A 17 5.48 17.58 -12.72
CA GLU A 17 6.21 16.38 -12.39
C GLU A 17 6.91 15.77 -13.60
N PHE A 18 6.44 15.95 -14.83
CA PHE A 18 7.07 15.38 -16.03
C PHE A 18 8.01 16.33 -16.78
N PHE A 19 7.85 17.64 -16.61
CA PHE A 19 8.69 18.67 -17.25
C PHE A 19 9.70 19.35 -16.31
N GLY A 20 9.75 18.94 -15.03
CA GLY A 20 10.73 19.43 -14.08
C GLY A 20 12.18 19.12 -14.44
N ASP A 21 13.10 19.78 -13.72
CA ASP A 21 14.54 19.55 -13.86
C ASP A 21 14.86 18.06 -13.79
N SER A 22 15.57 17.57 -14.79
CA SER A 22 15.91 16.16 -14.95
C SER A 22 17.40 15.99 -15.18
N VAL A 23 17.92 14.85 -14.73
CA VAL A 23 19.33 14.49 -14.79
C VAL A 23 19.47 13.09 -15.40
N ASN A 24 20.64 12.82 -15.97
CA ASN A 24 20.95 11.50 -16.49
C ASN A 24 21.49 10.61 -15.35
N VAL A 25 20.82 9.48 -15.10
CA VAL A 25 21.27 8.42 -14.19
C VAL A 25 21.39 7.13 -14.98
N ASN A 26 22.60 6.58 -15.10
CA ASN A 26 22.87 5.33 -15.81
C ASN A 26 22.32 5.26 -17.26
N GLY A 27 22.29 6.38 -17.98
CA GLY A 27 21.77 6.47 -19.34
C GLY A 27 20.28 6.83 -19.44
N PHE A 28 19.60 7.00 -18.31
CA PHE A 28 18.18 7.30 -18.22
C PHE A 28 17.92 8.73 -17.75
N LYS A 29 16.96 9.42 -18.37
CA LYS A 29 16.55 10.76 -17.95
C LYS A 29 15.53 10.64 -16.82
N VAL A 30 15.92 11.07 -15.62
CA VAL A 30 15.15 10.95 -14.38
C VAL A 30 14.93 12.33 -13.79
N LEU A 31 13.78 12.57 -13.16
CA LEU A 31 13.57 13.82 -12.42
C LEU A 31 14.62 13.96 -11.32
N LYS A 32 15.18 15.16 -11.17
CA LYS A 32 16.25 15.45 -10.22
C LYS A 32 15.88 15.04 -8.79
N LYS A 33 14.60 15.20 -8.41
CA LYS A 33 14.07 14.77 -7.11
C LYS A 33 14.11 13.25 -6.88
N ASN A 34 14.00 12.47 -7.95
CA ASN A 34 14.01 11.00 -7.91
C ASN A 34 15.41 10.42 -8.14
N ALA A 35 16.34 11.22 -8.64
CA ALA A 35 17.67 10.77 -9.04
C ALA A 35 18.47 10.05 -7.94
N PRO A 36 18.51 10.53 -6.67
CA PRO A 36 19.24 9.82 -5.61
C PRO A 36 18.69 8.41 -5.37
N MET A 37 17.36 8.26 -5.34
CA MET A 37 16.70 6.97 -5.15
C MET A 37 16.96 6.04 -6.34
N ILE A 38 16.83 6.53 -7.56
CA ILE A 38 17.10 5.72 -8.75
C ILE A 38 18.59 5.29 -8.79
N GLN A 39 19.51 6.18 -8.43
CA GLN A 39 20.93 5.85 -8.34
C GLN A 39 21.22 4.75 -7.32
N GLU A 40 20.57 4.81 -6.16
CA GLU A 40 20.67 3.76 -5.13
C GLU A 40 20.11 2.43 -5.63
N ILE A 41 18.96 2.47 -6.31
CA ILE A 41 18.34 1.27 -6.90
C ILE A 41 19.28 0.62 -7.91
N PHE A 42 19.87 1.38 -8.83
CA PHE A 42 20.84 0.83 -9.79
C PHE A 42 22.12 0.32 -9.11
N SER A 43 22.50 0.89 -7.97
CA SER A 43 23.66 0.41 -7.21
C SER A 43 23.38 -0.95 -6.55
N LYS A 44 22.15 -1.15 -6.03
CA LYS A 44 21.72 -2.41 -5.40
C LYS A 44 21.29 -3.47 -6.42
N HIS A 45 20.74 -3.03 -7.55
CA HIS A 45 20.13 -3.86 -8.59
C HIS A 45 20.64 -3.40 -9.97
N PRO A 46 21.91 -3.65 -10.31
CA PRO A 46 22.51 -3.13 -11.55
C PRO A 46 21.83 -3.66 -12.83
N ASN A 47 21.25 -4.86 -12.76
CA ASN A 47 20.57 -5.51 -13.89
C ASN A 47 19.07 -5.17 -13.96
N ILE A 48 18.58 -4.22 -13.17
CA ILE A 48 17.13 -3.91 -13.07
C ILE A 48 16.48 -3.56 -14.42
N ALA A 49 17.24 -3.01 -15.36
CA ALA A 49 16.77 -2.62 -16.69
C ALA A 49 17.38 -3.46 -17.82
N SER A 50 18.01 -4.61 -17.54
CA SER A 50 18.66 -5.43 -18.56
C SER A 50 17.67 -6.04 -19.57
N GLY A 51 16.42 -6.26 -19.15
CA GLY A 51 15.34 -6.79 -19.98
C GLY A 51 14.51 -5.73 -20.70
N LEU A 52 14.87 -4.44 -20.59
CA LEU A 52 14.04 -3.33 -21.04
C LEU A 52 13.73 -3.43 -22.54
N ARG A 53 12.43 -3.47 -22.88
CA ARG A 53 11.93 -3.65 -24.27
C ARG A 53 11.40 -2.36 -24.88
N VAL A 54 11.57 -1.25 -24.18
CA VAL A 54 10.99 0.05 -24.53
C VAL A 54 12.00 0.83 -25.36
N HIS A 55 11.61 1.21 -26.58
CA HIS A 55 12.50 1.90 -27.51
C HIS A 55 12.31 3.43 -27.54
N PHE A 56 11.17 3.93 -27.05
CA PHE A 56 10.88 5.37 -27.04
C PHE A 56 11.32 6.01 -25.72
N LEU A 57 12.26 6.96 -25.80
CA LEU A 57 12.81 7.71 -24.66
C LEU A 57 11.73 8.33 -23.75
N THR A 58 10.64 8.85 -24.33
CA THR A 58 9.53 9.42 -23.55
C THR A 58 8.86 8.36 -22.67
N SER A 59 8.68 7.15 -23.19
CA SER A 59 8.13 6.03 -22.43
C SER A 59 9.10 5.55 -21.35
N ILE A 60 10.41 5.56 -21.62
CA ILE A 60 11.44 5.19 -20.64
C ILE A 60 11.40 6.10 -19.41
N ASN A 61 11.23 7.41 -19.59
CA ASN A 61 11.14 8.36 -18.48
C ASN A 61 9.90 8.11 -17.61
N VAL A 62 8.77 7.77 -18.23
CA VAL A 62 7.54 7.38 -17.52
C VAL A 62 7.82 6.18 -16.62
N PHE A 63 8.44 5.12 -17.16
CA PHE A 63 8.73 3.92 -16.37
C PHE A 63 9.72 4.18 -15.23
N MET A 64 10.74 5.02 -15.42
CA MET A 64 11.65 5.37 -14.33
C MET A 64 10.98 6.15 -13.21
N ASN A 65 10.05 7.05 -13.56
CA ASN A 65 9.26 7.76 -12.56
C ASN A 65 8.27 6.80 -11.85
N THR A 66 7.65 5.88 -12.58
CA THR A 66 6.84 4.81 -11.97
C THR A 66 7.66 3.98 -11.00
N LEU A 67 8.87 3.55 -11.38
CA LEU A 67 9.78 2.81 -10.51
C LEU A 67 10.10 3.58 -9.23
N ALA A 68 10.41 4.88 -9.34
CA ALA A 68 10.66 5.74 -8.19
C ALA A 68 9.43 5.82 -7.25
N VAL A 69 8.23 6.00 -7.80
CA VAL A 69 6.98 6.06 -7.01
C VAL A 69 6.73 4.75 -6.28
N VAL A 70 6.82 3.61 -6.97
CA VAL A 70 6.61 2.30 -6.35
C VAL A 70 7.63 2.04 -5.25
N CYS A 71 8.92 2.31 -5.49
CA CYS A 71 9.96 2.14 -4.49
C CYS A 71 9.76 3.06 -3.28
N LYS A 72 9.43 4.33 -3.50
CA LYS A 72 9.16 5.28 -2.42
C LYS A 72 7.99 4.84 -1.55
N THR A 73 6.91 4.35 -2.16
CA THR A 73 5.76 3.83 -1.41
C THR A 73 6.13 2.54 -0.67
N ALA A 74 6.90 1.64 -1.29
CA ALA A 74 7.36 0.40 -0.67
C ALA A 74 8.28 0.62 0.55
N THR A 75 8.98 1.76 0.62
CA THR A 75 9.82 2.13 1.79
C THR A 75 9.04 2.70 2.98
N LYS A 76 7.73 2.91 2.85
CA LYS A 76 6.90 3.40 3.97
C LYS A 76 6.74 2.29 5.01
N GLU A 77 6.73 2.69 6.28
CA GLU A 77 6.46 1.78 7.40
C GLU A 77 4.99 1.31 7.42
N LYS A 78 4.07 2.19 7.04
CA LYS A 78 2.64 1.88 6.93
C LYS A 78 2.15 2.31 5.56
N VAL A 79 1.45 1.41 4.90
CA VAL A 79 0.83 1.65 3.59
C VAL A 79 -0.68 1.42 3.68
N THR A 80 -1.44 2.17 2.87
CA THR A 80 -2.88 1.96 2.74
C THR A 80 -3.21 0.95 1.64
N TRP A 81 -4.46 0.50 1.58
CA TRP A 81 -4.95 -0.35 0.50
C TRP A 81 -4.80 0.29 -0.88
N GLU A 82 -5.08 1.58 -1.00
CA GLU A 82 -4.95 2.33 -2.25
C GLU A 82 -3.49 2.41 -2.71
N GLU A 83 -2.56 2.56 -1.75
CA GLU A 83 -1.13 2.57 -2.02
C GLU A 83 -0.62 1.19 -2.44
N ILE A 84 -1.11 0.12 -1.83
CA ILE A 84 -0.83 -1.25 -2.27
C ILE A 84 -1.32 -1.46 -3.71
N GLU A 85 -2.56 -1.09 -4.01
CA GLU A 85 -3.13 -1.25 -5.36
C GLU A 85 -2.34 -0.43 -6.40
N LEU A 86 -1.92 0.79 -6.04
CA LEU A 86 -1.05 1.61 -6.89
C LEU A 86 0.29 0.92 -7.15
N MET A 87 0.92 0.36 -6.11
CA MET A 87 2.18 -0.36 -6.25
C MET A 87 2.01 -1.59 -7.14
N GLU A 88 0.97 -2.41 -6.93
CA GLU A 88 0.70 -3.61 -7.73
C GLU A 88 0.50 -3.28 -9.22
N LYS A 89 -0.29 -2.24 -9.52
CA LYS A 89 -0.43 -1.74 -10.90
C LYS A 89 0.92 -1.29 -11.47
N GLY A 90 1.71 -0.59 -10.66
CA GLY A 90 3.06 -0.16 -11.03
C GLY A 90 4.00 -1.34 -11.33
N ILE A 91 3.99 -2.39 -10.52
CA ILE A 91 4.76 -3.63 -10.73
C ILE A 91 4.41 -4.24 -12.09
N VAL A 92 3.11 -4.41 -12.38
CA VAL A 92 2.66 -5.00 -13.66
C VAL A 92 3.18 -4.19 -14.84
N VAL A 93 3.06 -2.87 -14.79
CA VAL A 93 3.52 -1.97 -15.86
C VAL A 93 5.04 -2.06 -16.06
N LEU A 94 5.81 -2.13 -14.97
CA LEU A 94 7.27 -2.24 -15.02
C LEU A 94 7.74 -3.62 -15.52
N GLU A 95 7.11 -4.72 -15.09
CA GLU A 95 7.38 -6.07 -15.60
C GLU A 95 7.09 -6.14 -17.11
N LEU A 96 5.98 -5.54 -17.57
CA LEU A 96 5.64 -5.47 -19.00
C LEU A 96 6.68 -4.65 -19.81
N ALA A 97 7.26 -3.62 -19.20
CA ALA A 97 8.35 -2.86 -19.80
C ALA A 97 9.68 -3.63 -19.84
N GLY A 98 9.79 -4.75 -19.10
CA GLY A 98 10.99 -5.59 -19.04
C GLY A 98 11.93 -5.26 -17.88
N PHE A 99 11.43 -4.63 -16.82
CA PHE A 99 12.21 -4.41 -15.60
C PHE A 99 12.30 -5.70 -14.76
N GLU A 100 13.50 -5.97 -14.25
CA GLU A 100 13.79 -7.10 -13.35
C GLU A 100 13.57 -6.67 -11.88
N ILE A 101 12.32 -6.74 -11.43
CA ILE A 101 11.86 -6.17 -10.15
C ILE A 101 11.21 -7.20 -9.20
N SER A 102 11.61 -8.47 -9.27
CA SER A 102 11.06 -9.53 -8.40
C SER A 102 11.22 -9.22 -6.90
N TRP A 103 12.31 -8.53 -6.53
CA TRP A 103 12.54 -8.08 -5.16
C TRP A 103 11.49 -7.08 -4.69
N LEU A 104 11.08 -6.14 -5.55
CA LEU A 104 10.09 -5.11 -5.22
C LEU A 104 8.70 -5.73 -5.14
N LYS A 105 8.39 -6.67 -6.02
CA LYS A 105 7.14 -7.46 -5.98
C LYS A 105 6.99 -8.19 -4.65
N LEU A 106 8.06 -8.80 -4.13
CA LEU A 106 8.03 -9.46 -2.83
C LEU A 106 7.69 -8.48 -1.69
N ILE A 107 8.27 -7.29 -1.71
CA ILE A 107 7.98 -6.24 -0.71
C ILE A 107 6.51 -5.82 -0.77
N VAL A 108 5.95 -5.64 -1.97
CA VAL A 108 4.52 -5.29 -2.13
C VAL A 108 3.60 -6.38 -1.58
N VAL A 109 3.94 -7.65 -1.79
CA VAL A 109 3.19 -8.79 -1.21
C VAL A 109 3.25 -8.77 0.31
N GLN A 110 4.43 -8.52 0.90
CA GLN A 110 4.58 -8.42 2.36
C GLN A 110 3.72 -7.31 2.96
N HIS A 111 3.68 -6.14 2.31
CA HIS A 111 2.82 -5.02 2.69
C HIS A 111 1.33 -5.40 2.66
N ARG A 112 0.88 -6.07 1.59
CA ARG A 112 -0.50 -6.59 1.50
C ARG A 112 -0.83 -7.52 2.66
N GLU A 113 0.02 -8.52 2.91
CA GLU A 113 -0.17 -9.47 4.00
C GLU A 113 -0.19 -8.77 5.37
N GLU A 114 0.57 -7.69 5.54
CA GLU A 114 0.58 -6.90 6.77
C GLU A 114 -0.72 -6.13 6.99
N VAL A 115 -1.23 -5.46 5.96
CA VAL A 115 -2.51 -4.75 6.06
C VAL A 115 -3.64 -5.73 6.37
N GLU A 116 -3.72 -6.87 5.67
CA GLU A 116 -4.73 -7.90 5.92
C GLU A 116 -4.66 -8.45 7.35
N ARG A 117 -3.45 -8.66 7.86
CA ARG A 117 -3.23 -9.14 9.23
C ARG A 117 -3.68 -8.12 10.26
N ASN A 118 -3.36 -6.84 10.05
CA ASN A 118 -3.73 -5.77 10.96
C ASN A 118 -5.25 -5.59 11.02
N GLU A 119 -5.95 -5.59 9.88
CA GLU A 119 -7.42 -5.55 9.85
C GLU A 119 -8.06 -6.73 10.59
N LYS A 120 -7.47 -7.94 10.44
CA LYS A 120 -7.94 -9.12 11.16
C LYS A 120 -7.76 -8.98 12.67
N ILE A 121 -6.63 -8.43 13.12
CA ILE A 121 -6.36 -8.16 14.54
C ILE A 121 -7.38 -7.14 15.06
N GLU A 122 -7.58 -6.02 14.37
CA GLU A 122 -8.54 -4.98 14.77
C GLU A 122 -9.97 -5.54 14.88
N SER A 123 -10.39 -6.38 13.93
CA SER A 123 -11.68 -7.07 13.98
C SER A 123 -11.81 -8.00 15.19
N MET A 124 -10.77 -8.78 15.49
CA MET A 124 -10.75 -9.67 16.67
C MET A 124 -10.78 -8.89 17.98
N GLU A 125 -10.04 -7.78 18.07
CA GLU A 125 -10.03 -6.90 19.24
C GLU A 125 -11.40 -6.28 19.49
N ALA A 126 -12.09 -5.85 18.43
CA ALA A 126 -13.45 -5.33 18.52
C ALA A 126 -14.44 -6.40 19.03
N GLN A 127 -14.34 -7.63 18.53
CA GLN A 127 -15.17 -8.76 18.99
C GLN A 127 -14.91 -9.10 20.46
N LEU A 128 -13.63 -9.13 20.87
CA LEU A 128 -13.24 -9.37 22.27
C LEU A 128 -13.78 -8.29 23.21
N LYS A 129 -13.82 -7.03 22.77
CA LYS A 129 -14.38 -5.93 23.55
C LYS A 129 -15.88 -6.12 23.80
N VAL A 130 -16.65 -6.43 22.75
CA VAL A 130 -18.11 -6.69 22.87
C VAL A 130 -18.38 -7.88 23.76
N LEU A 131 -17.62 -8.97 23.64
CA LEU A 131 -17.76 -10.16 24.48
C LEU A 131 -17.52 -9.85 25.95
N LYS A 132 -16.48 -9.07 26.28
CA LYS A 132 -16.19 -8.64 27.66
C LYS A 132 -17.33 -7.79 28.24
N GLU A 133 -17.86 -6.85 27.45
CA GLU A 133 -18.99 -6.01 27.88
C GLU A 133 -20.25 -6.85 28.15
N ASN A 134 -20.54 -7.83 27.29
CA ASN A 134 -21.68 -8.73 27.48
C ASN A 134 -21.52 -9.64 28.69
N GLN A 135 -20.32 -10.18 28.92
CA GLN A 135 -20.03 -10.96 30.13
C GLN A 135 -20.24 -10.14 31.41
N ASN A 136 -19.76 -8.88 31.43
CA ASN A 136 -19.96 -8.00 32.58
C ASN A 136 -21.45 -7.72 32.84
N LYS A 137 -22.25 -7.46 31.79
CA LYS A 137 -23.71 -7.28 31.93
C LYS A 137 -24.39 -8.51 32.52
N LEU A 138 -24.07 -9.70 32.00
CA LEU A 138 -24.61 -10.96 32.52
C LEU A 138 -24.24 -11.19 33.99
N ILE A 139 -23.00 -10.87 34.39
CA ILE A 139 -22.56 -10.98 35.78
C ILE A 139 -23.38 -10.06 36.69
N GLU A 140 -23.61 -8.80 36.28
CA GLU A 140 -24.43 -7.86 37.04
C GLU A 140 -25.90 -8.30 37.13
N GLU A 141 -26.48 -8.80 36.04
CA GLU A 141 -27.83 -9.38 36.06
C GLU A 141 -27.95 -10.57 37.04
N HIS A 142 -26.96 -11.47 37.05
CA HIS A 142 -26.94 -12.60 37.97
C HIS A 142 -26.71 -12.19 39.43
N LYS A 143 -26.03 -11.07 39.69
CA LYS A 143 -25.93 -10.50 41.05
C LYS A 143 -27.26 -9.90 41.49
N SER A 144 -27.91 -9.12 40.61
CA SER A 144 -29.22 -8.51 40.89
C SER A 144 -30.30 -9.56 41.20
N LYS A 145 -30.38 -10.64 40.41
CA LYS A 145 -31.37 -11.72 40.61
C LYS A 145 -31.17 -12.50 41.92
N ARG A 146 -29.94 -12.58 42.44
CA ARG A 146 -29.62 -13.24 43.70
C ARG A 146 -29.94 -12.38 44.93
N GLN A 147 -30.13 -11.08 44.75
CA GLN A 147 -30.44 -10.14 45.83
C GLN A 147 -31.94 -9.84 45.97
N THR A 148 -32.79 -10.32 45.06
CA THR A 148 -34.26 -10.21 45.19
C THR A 148 -34.73 -11.02 46.41
N PRO A 149 -35.27 -10.38 47.47
CA PRO A 149 -35.67 -11.10 48.68
C PRO A 149 -36.91 -11.98 48.43
N ILE A 150 -36.99 -13.15 49.08
CA ILE A 150 -38.10 -14.14 49.08
C ILE A 150 -39.48 -13.54 49.50
N ARG A 151 -39.59 -12.23 49.76
CA ARG A 151 -40.79 -11.56 50.29
C ARG A 151 -42.03 -11.64 49.39
N GLU A 152 -41.91 -12.02 48.11
CA GLU A 152 -43.06 -12.15 47.20
C GLU A 152 -43.67 -13.57 47.12
N LEU A 153 -43.10 -14.57 47.80
CA LEU A 153 -43.66 -15.95 47.81
C LEU A 153 -44.67 -16.23 48.95
N PHE A 154 -44.93 -15.27 49.84
CA PHE A 154 -45.74 -15.48 51.06
C PHE A 154 -46.93 -14.53 51.26
N THR A 155 -47.43 -13.87 50.22
CA THR A 155 -48.74 -13.19 50.27
C THR A 155 -49.75 -13.92 49.40
N LYS A 156 -50.35 -14.97 49.96
CA LYS A 156 -51.62 -15.55 49.53
C LYS A 156 -52.55 -15.62 50.73
#